data_AF-Q92Z97-F1
#
_entry.id   AF-Q92Z97-F1
#
_cell.length_a   1.000
_cell.length_b   1.000
_cell.length_c   1.000
_cell.angle_alpha   90.00
_cell.angle_beta   90.00
_cell.angle_gamma   90.00
#
_symmetry.space_group_name_H-M   'P 1'
#
loop_
_entity.id
_entity.type
_entity.pdbx_description
1 polymer ?
#
loop_
_entity_poly.entity_id
_entity_poly.type
_entity_poly.pdbx_seq_one_letter_code
_entity_poly.pdbx_strand_id
1 'polypeptide(L)'
;MSNAKSVHVAMVDPTATPRQSGDEPGADVAAYLARHGIDVTVDALPSAGRSVAQVLQRHANDVAADMIVMGAYGHSPLRELVFGGVTRSMLDEARLPVLMAR
;
A
#
# COMPACT_ATOMS: atom_id res chain seq x y z
N MET A 1 10.73 -10.22 -4.21
CA MET A 1 11.11 -8.98 -3.49
C MET A 1 12.59 -8.89 -3.11
N SER A 2 13.44 -9.88 -3.43
CA SER A 2 14.85 -9.95 -2.99
C SER A 2 15.80 -8.86 -3.54
N ASN A 3 15.38 -8.00 -4.47
CA ASN A 3 16.21 -6.98 -5.11
C ASN A 3 15.67 -5.54 -4.97
N ALA A 4 14.59 -5.33 -4.22
CA ALA A 4 14.08 -3.97 -4.00
C ALA A 4 15.02 -3.23 -3.04
N LYS A 5 15.62 -2.13 -3.48
CA LYS A 5 16.53 -1.31 -2.66
C LYS A 5 15.79 -0.50 -1.61
N SER A 6 14.57 -0.04 -1.93
CA SER A 6 13.67 0.69 -1.05
C SER A 6 12.22 0.25 -1.27
N VAL A 7 11.41 0.30 -0.21
CA VAL A 7 9.98 -0.02 -0.24
C VAL A 7 9.19 1.06 0.49
N HIS A 8 8.18 1.60 -0.18
CA HIS A 8 7.19 2.49 0.41
C HIS A 8 5.93 1.71 0.78
N VAL A 9 5.62 1.63 2.07
CA VAL A 9 4.39 1.04 2.59
C VAL A 9 3.34 2.16 2.68
N ALA A 10 2.59 2.34 1.60
CA ALA A 10 1.58 3.38 1.49
C ALA A 10 0.19 2.92 1.94
N MET A 11 -0.46 3.71 2.79
CA MET A 11 -1.83 3.49 3.26
C MET A 11 -2.65 4.76 3.06
N VAL A 12 -3.84 4.64 2.46
CA VAL A 12 -4.76 5.76 2.26
C VAL A 12 -5.78 5.81 3.40
N ASP A 13 -5.87 6.95 4.07
CA ASP A 13 -6.71 7.19 5.25
C ASP A 13 -6.64 6.05 6.29
N PRO A 14 -5.43 5.70 6.80
CA PRO A 14 -5.30 4.61 7.76
C PRO A 14 -6.00 4.99 9.07
N THR A 15 -6.89 4.12 9.54
CA THR A 15 -7.48 4.21 10.89
C THR A 15 -6.72 3.29 11.82
N ALA A 16 -6.22 3.80 12.95
CA ALA A 16 -5.68 2.95 14.00
C ALA A 16 -6.81 2.06 14.56
N THR A 17 -6.72 0.74 14.31
CA THR A 17 -7.65 -0.23 14.90
C THR A 17 -6.89 -1.12 15.88
N PRO A 18 -7.22 -1.09 17.19
CA PRO A 18 -6.46 -1.80 18.24
C PRO A 18 -6.34 -3.32 18.14
N ARG A 19 -6.95 -3.96 17.12
CA ARG A 19 -7.14 -5.41 17.05
C ARG A 19 -6.37 -6.12 15.92
N GLN A 20 -5.80 -5.40 14.95
CA GLN A 20 -5.26 -6.03 13.71
C GLN A 20 -3.99 -5.40 13.15
N SER A 21 -3.63 -4.21 13.58
CA SER A 21 -2.29 -3.65 13.47
C SER A 21 -1.89 -3.32 14.91
N GLY A 22 -0.62 -3.36 15.28
CA GLY A 22 -0.20 -2.73 16.54
C GLY A 22 -0.68 -1.27 16.65
N ASP A 23 -0.29 -0.56 17.70
CA ASP A 23 -0.71 0.84 17.93
C ASP A 23 -0.47 1.79 16.73
N GLU A 24 0.33 1.36 15.74
CA GLU A 24 0.69 2.12 14.54
C GLU A 24 0.45 1.31 13.24
N PRO A 25 -0.49 1.72 12.37
CA PRO A 25 -0.73 1.07 11.07
C PRO A 25 0.55 0.96 10.22
N GLY A 26 0.77 -0.19 9.58
CA GLY A 26 1.92 -0.44 8.70
C GLY A 26 3.23 -0.79 9.42
N ALA A 27 3.32 -0.64 10.74
CA ALA A 27 4.52 -0.92 11.52
C ALA A 27 4.98 -2.39 11.42
N ASP A 28 4.04 -3.35 11.44
CA ASP A 28 4.35 -4.78 11.35
C ASP A 28 5.01 -5.15 10.01
N VAL A 29 4.50 -4.59 8.91
CA VAL A 29 5.05 -4.78 7.56
C VAL A 29 6.41 -4.12 7.44
N ALA A 30 6.56 -2.91 7.96
CA ALA A 30 7.82 -2.20 7.96
C ALA A 30 8.89 -2.96 8.76
N ALA A 31 8.55 -3.46 9.96
CA ALA A 31 9.44 -4.26 10.78
C ALA A 31 9.84 -5.56 10.07
N TYR A 32 8.91 -6.24 9.41
CA TYR A 32 9.21 -7.45 8.65
C TYR A 32 10.21 -7.18 7.50
N LEU A 33 9.95 -6.16 6.69
CA LEU A 33 10.81 -5.80 5.56
C LEU A 33 12.19 -5.30 6.01
N ALA A 34 12.24 -4.48 7.06
CA ALA A 34 13.48 -3.97 7.64
C ALA A 34 14.37 -5.11 8.18
N ARG A 35 13.77 -6.16 8.79
CA ARG A 35 14.50 -7.37 9.22
C ARG A 35 15.15 -8.12 8.06
N HIS A 36 14.68 -7.92 6.83
CA HIS A 36 15.27 -8.45 5.61
C HIS A 36 16.25 -7.49 4.92
N GLY A 37 16.65 -6.40 5.59
CA GLY A 37 17.64 -5.45 5.09
C GLY A 37 17.12 -4.50 4.01
N ILE A 38 15.81 -4.34 3.90
CA ILE A 38 15.17 -3.43 2.96
C ILE A 38 15.02 -2.06 3.62
N ASP A 39 15.30 -0.98 2.90
CA ASP A 39 15.00 0.38 3.35
C ASP A 39 13.49 0.64 3.21
N VAL A 40 12.82 0.95 4.32
CA VAL A 40 11.35 1.03 4.36
C VAL A 40 10.88 2.37 4.88
N THR A 41 9.99 3.00 4.12
CA THR A 41 9.24 4.18 4.56
C THR A 41 7.76 3.83 4.68
N VAL A 42 7.11 4.27 5.76
CA VAL A 42 5.66 4.11 5.96
C VAL A 42 4.98 5.44 5.64
N ASP A 43 4.10 5.43 4.64
CA ASP A 43 3.43 6.62 4.13
C ASP A 43 1.94 6.57 4.44
N ALA A 44 1.48 7.42 5.37
CA ALA A 44 0.06 7.64 5.62
C ALA A 44 -0.45 8.79 4.72
N LEU A 45 -1.23 8.43 3.70
CA LEU A 45 -1.66 9.34 2.65
C LEU A 45 -3.11 9.78 2.86
N PRO A 46 -3.41 11.09 2.89
CA PRO A 46 -4.79 11.57 2.92
C PRO A 46 -5.43 11.41 1.53
N SER A 47 -6.65 10.88 1.47
CA SER A 47 -7.39 10.83 0.19
C SER A 47 -7.70 12.22 -0.35
N ALA A 48 -8.07 13.14 0.55
CA ALA A 48 -8.49 14.51 0.22
C ALA A 48 -9.58 14.53 -0.88
N GLY A 49 -10.55 13.62 -0.79
CA GLY A 49 -11.66 13.52 -1.74
C GLY A 49 -11.32 12.85 -3.09
N ARG A 50 -10.10 12.36 -3.27
CA ARG A 50 -9.69 11.57 -4.45
C ARG A 50 -9.91 10.08 -4.22
N SER A 51 -9.98 9.32 -5.31
CA SER A 51 -10.04 7.87 -5.21
C SER A 51 -8.71 7.31 -4.67
N VAL A 52 -8.77 6.16 -3.98
CA VAL A 52 -7.57 5.46 -3.50
C VAL A 52 -6.58 5.20 -4.65
N ALA A 53 -7.09 4.82 -5.83
CA ALA A 53 -6.26 4.60 -7.01
C ALA A 53 -5.49 5.87 -7.42
N GLN A 54 -6.16 7.02 -7.49
CA GLN A 54 -5.52 8.29 -7.82
C GLN A 54 -4.43 8.68 -6.81
N VAL A 55 -4.68 8.44 -5.52
CA VAL A 55 -3.73 8.75 -4.44
C VAL A 55 -2.50 7.85 -4.55
N LEU A 56 -2.69 6.55 -4.72
CA LEU A 56 -1.60 5.57 -4.86
C LEU A 56 -0.78 5.82 -6.13
N GLN A 57 -1.42 6.10 -7.26
CA GLN A 57 -0.72 6.42 -8.51
C GLN A 57 0.10 7.71 -8.38
N ARG A 58 -0.47 8.74 -7.76
CA ARG A 58 0.27 9.99 -7.54
C ARG A 58 1.48 9.76 -6.65
N HIS A 59 1.31 9.06 -5.53
CA HIS A 59 2.40 8.75 -4.62
C HIS A 59 3.50 7.92 -5.30
N ALA A 60 3.12 6.90 -6.07
CA ALA A 60 4.07 6.09 -6.82
C ALA A 60 4.90 6.91 -7.82
N ASN A 61 4.31 7.94 -8.44
CA ASN A 61 5.07 8.88 -9.27
C ASN A 61 5.95 9.82 -8.43
N ASP A 62 5.44 10.35 -7.31
CA ASP A 62 6.16 11.28 -6.44
C ASP A 62 7.43 10.64 -5.83
N VAL A 63 7.39 9.34 -5.54
CA VAL A 63 8.53 8.56 -5.04
C VAL A 63 9.33 7.84 -6.14
N ALA A 64 8.99 8.09 -7.41
CA ALA A 64 9.60 7.45 -8.58
C ALA A 64 9.66 5.91 -8.48
N ALA A 65 8.57 5.28 -8.03
CA ALA A 65 8.46 3.84 -7.92
C ALA A 65 8.49 3.15 -9.30
N ASP A 66 9.21 2.04 -9.40
CA ASP A 66 9.26 1.23 -10.62
C ASP A 66 8.07 0.27 -10.76
N MET A 67 7.40 -0.05 -9.65
CA MET A 67 6.31 -1.02 -9.58
C MET A 67 5.45 -0.76 -8.34
N ILE A 68 4.16 -1.05 -8.47
CA ILE A 68 3.22 -1.07 -7.35
C ILE A 68 2.92 -2.52 -7.00
N VAL A 69 3.11 -2.88 -5.73
CA VAL A 69 2.64 -4.16 -5.18
C VAL A 69 1.42 -3.89 -4.34
N MET A 70 0.29 -4.50 -4.70
CA MET A 70 -0.91 -4.48 -3.89
C MET A 70 -1.21 -5.90 -3.43
N GLY A 71 -1.47 -6.04 -2.14
CA GLY A 71 -1.89 -7.31 -1.56
C GLY A 71 -2.86 -7.07 -0.42
N ALA A 72 -3.66 -8.10 -0.12
CA ALA A 72 -4.54 -8.11 1.05
C ALA A 72 -3.72 -8.37 2.33
N TYR A 73 -2.66 -7.61 2.57
CA TYR A 73 -1.91 -7.73 3.82
C TYR A 73 -2.70 -7.06 4.95
N GLY A 74 -3.20 -7.87 5.89
CA GLY A 74 -3.61 -7.42 7.23
C GLY A 74 -4.89 -6.60 7.36
N HIS A 75 -5.83 -6.63 6.40
CA HIS A 75 -7.07 -5.85 6.49
C HIS A 75 -8.31 -6.72 6.72
N SER A 76 -9.01 -6.41 7.81
CA SER A 76 -10.32 -6.91 8.26
C SER A 76 -11.23 -7.49 7.15
N PRO A 77 -11.94 -8.62 7.38
CA PRO A 77 -12.81 -9.30 6.38
C PRO A 77 -13.86 -8.43 5.67
N LEU A 78 -14.12 -7.22 6.15
CA LEU A 78 -15.10 -6.27 5.60
C LEU A 78 -14.60 -5.41 4.43
N ARG A 79 -13.30 -5.42 4.11
CA ARG A 79 -12.72 -4.58 3.03
C ARG A 79 -12.62 -5.26 1.66
N GLU A 80 -12.93 -6.56 1.56
CA GLU A 80 -12.93 -7.33 0.32
C GLU A 80 -13.85 -6.73 -0.76
N LEU A 81 -14.92 -6.04 -0.34
CA LEU A 81 -15.89 -5.38 -1.23
C LEU A 81 -15.33 -4.10 -1.91
N VAL A 82 -14.37 -3.41 -1.27
CA VAL A 82 -13.79 -2.14 -1.78
C VAL A 82 -12.70 -2.41 -2.83
N PHE A 83 -12.02 -3.56 -2.75
CA PHE A 83 -11.02 -3.97 -3.73
C PHE A 83 -11.62 -4.18 -5.13
N GLY A 84 -12.91 -4.46 -5.27
CA GLY A 84 -13.56 -4.58 -6.59
C GLY A 84 -13.51 -3.29 -7.41
N GLY A 85 -13.58 -2.12 -6.75
CA GLY A 85 -13.49 -0.81 -7.40
C GLY A 85 -12.04 -0.33 -7.50
N VAL A 86 -11.28 -0.37 -6.40
CA VAL A 86 -9.91 0.18 -6.36
C VAL A 86 -8.95 -0.66 -7.20
N THR A 87 -8.98 -1.99 -7.09
CA THR A 87 -8.10 -2.85 -7.88
C THR A 87 -8.40 -2.70 -9.37
N ARG A 88 -9.69 -2.62 -9.74
CA ARG A 88 -10.08 -2.39 -11.13
C ARG A 88 -9.59 -1.04 -11.62
N SER A 89 -9.83 0.05 -10.89
CA SER A 89 -9.32 1.38 -11.25
C SER A 89 -7.79 1.41 -11.33
N MET A 90 -7.09 0.72 -10.42
CA MET A 90 -5.64 0.63 -10.46
C MET A 90 -5.12 -0.13 -11.68
N LEU A 91 -5.81 -1.18 -12.12
CA LEU A 91 -5.46 -1.92 -13.35
C LEU A 91 -5.82 -1.15 -14.61
N ASP A 92 -6.98 -0.49 -14.64
CA ASP A 92 -7.45 0.29 -15.79
C ASP A 92 -6.61 1.57 -15.98
N GLU A 93 -6.14 2.19 -14.89
CA GLU A 93 -5.38 3.44 -14.89
C GLU A 93 -3.88 3.23 -14.60
N ALA A 94 -3.40 1.98 -14.62
CA ALA A 94 -2.03 1.58 -14.30
C ALA A 94 -1.01 2.30 -15.21
N ARG A 95 -0.22 3.23 -14.65
CA ARG A 95 0.96 3.80 -15.35
C ARG A 95 2.25 3.03 -15.07
N LEU A 96 2.26 2.26 -13.99
CA LEU A 96 3.36 1.39 -13.57
C LEU A 96 2.87 -0.05 -13.54
N PRO A 97 3.77 -1.04 -13.68
CA PRO A 97 3.43 -2.44 -13.42
C PRO A 97 2.77 -2.60 -12.05
N VAL A 98 1.63 -3.29 -12.03
CA VAL A 98 0.90 -3.60 -10.79
C VAL A 98 0.97 -5.09 -10.54
N LEU A 99 1.65 -5.50 -9.47
CA LEU A 99 1.66 -6.87 -9.00
C LEU A 99 0.58 -7.05 -7.93
N MET A 100 -0.39 -7.93 -8.23
CA MET A 100 -1.39 -8.37 -7.25
C MET A 100 -0.87 -9.61 -6.52
N ALA A 101 -0.59 -9.48 -5.24
CA ALA A 101 -0.23 -10.59 -4.37
C ALA A 101 -1.47 -11.07 -3.58
N ARG A 102 -1.70 -12.38 -3.56
CA ARG A 102 -2.69 -13.02 -2.71
C ARG A 102 -2.08 -13.41 -1.38
#